data_AF-A0A967H270-F1
#
_entry.id   AF-A0A967H270-F1
#
_cell.length_a   1.000
_cell.length_b   1.000
_cell.length_c   1.000
_cell.angle_alpha   90.00
_cell.angle_beta   90.00
_cell.angle_gamma   90.00
#
_symmetry.space_group_name_H-M   'P 1'
#
loop_
_entity.id
_entity.type
_entity.pdbx_description
1 polymer ?
#
loop_
_entity_poly.entity_id
_entity_poly.type
_entity_poly.pdbx_seq_one_letter_code
_entity_poly.pdbx_strand_id
1 'polypeptide(L)' 'GRFATSDLNDLYRRVINRNNRLKRLLELDAPDIIVRNEKRMLQEAVDVLFDNGRRGRVITGPNKRPLKS' A
#
# COMPACT_ATOMS: atom_id res chain seq x y z
N GLY A 1 20.12 14.08 -11.02
CA GLY A 1 18.90 13.82 -11.80
C GLY A 1 17.80 13.38 -10.86
N ARG A 2 16.71 14.15 -10.77
CA ARG A 2 15.58 13.84 -9.88
C ARG A 2 14.68 12.87 -10.65
N PHE A 3 14.87 11.57 -10.45
CA PHE A 3 13.96 10.56 -11.00
C PHE A 3 12.60 10.75 -10.34
N ALA A 4 11.67 11.40 -11.05
CA ALA A 4 10.28 11.36 -10.70
C ALA A 4 9.80 9.93 -10.96
N THR A 5 10.00 9.03 -9.98
CA THR A 5 9.32 7.74 -10.01
C THR A 5 7.83 8.04 -9.98
N SER A 6 7.12 7.62 -11.04
CA SER A 6 5.68 7.83 -11.18
C SER A 6 4.97 7.47 -9.88
N ASP A 7 3.99 8.27 -9.48
CA ASP A 7 3.13 8.06 -8.32
C ASP A 7 2.62 6.61 -8.26
N LEU A 8 2.33 6.04 -9.43
CA LEU A 8 1.95 4.64 -9.64
C LEU A 8 3.00 3.64 -9.12
N ASN A 9 4.28 3.90 -9.32
CA ASN A 9 5.37 3.03 -8.87
C ASN A 9 5.44 2.97 -7.34
N ASP A 10 5.12 4.08 -6.66
CA ASP A 10 5.05 4.10 -5.19
C ASP A 10 3.83 3.33 -4.67
N LEU A 11 2.71 3.34 -5.41
CA LEU A 11 1.55 2.50 -5.10
C LEU A 11 1.88 1.01 -5.27
N TYR A 12 2.53 0.64 -6.38
CA TYR A 12 3.00 -0.74 -6.59
C TYR A 12 3.96 -1.20 -5.50
N ARG A 13 4.94 -0.38 -5.13
CA ARG A 13 5.87 -0.68 -4.03
C ARG A 13 5.14 -0.93 -2.71
N ARG A 14 4.10 -0.15 -2.41
CA ARG A 14 3.29 -0.37 -1.21
C ARG A 14 2.59 -1.73 -1.25
N VAL A 15 1.93 -2.09 -2.34
CA VAL A 15 1.27 -3.39 -2.49
C VAL A 15 2.27 -4.53 -2.30
N ILE A 16 3.41 -4.46 -2.97
CA ILE A 16 4.47 -5.48 -2.89
C ILE A 16 4.98 -5.62 -1.45
N ASN A 17 5.27 -4.51 -0.77
CA ASN A 17 5.77 -4.54 0.60
C ASN A 17 4.76 -5.13 1.59
N ARG A 18 3.46 -4.81 1.43
CA ARG A 18 2.39 -5.38 2.25
C ARG A 18 2.22 -6.88 2.01
N ASN A 19 2.27 -7.30 0.75
CA ASN A 19 2.15 -8.72 0.39
C ASN A 19 3.32 -9.55 0.93
N ASN A 20 4.55 -9.04 0.78
CA ASN A 20 5.74 -9.72 1.31
C ASN A 20 5.72 -9.81 2.84
N ARG A 21 5.24 -8.77 3.52
CA ARG A 21 5.06 -8.78 4.97
C ARG A 21 3.99 -9.78 5.40
N LEU A 22 2.84 -9.83 4.72
CA LEU A 22 1.78 -10.80 4.98
C LEU A 22 2.31 -12.23 4.82
N LYS A 23 3.04 -12.52 3.74
CA LYS A 23 3.64 -13.83 3.50
C LYS A 23 4.56 -14.23 4.65
N ARG A 24 5.46 -13.34 5.09
CA ARG A 24 6.37 -13.58 6.22
C ARG A 24 5.62 -13.79 7.54
N LEU A 25 4.53 -13.06 7.78
CA LEU A 25 3.71 -13.23 8.99
C LEU A 25 3.04 -14.61 9.03
N LEU A 26 2.60 -15.12 7.88
CA LEU A 26 2.05 -16.48 7.76
C LEU A 26 3.14 -17.54 7.96
N GLU A 27 4.34 -17.35 7.41
CA GLU A 27 5.48 -18.27 7.61
C GLU A 27 5.97 -18.34 9.07
N LEU A 28 5.74 -17.29 9.86
CA LEU A 28 6.12 -17.21 11.27
C LEU A 28 4.98 -17.58 12.23
N ASP A 29 3.85 -18.08 11.73
CA ASP A 29 2.63 -18.34 12.53
C ASP A 29 2.26 -17.16 13.45
N ALA A 30 2.34 -15.94 12.91
CA ALA A 30 2.00 -14.74 13.67
C ALA A 30 0.52 -14.78 14.13
N PRO A 31 0.20 -14.23 15.32
CA PRO A 31 -1.16 -14.20 15.83
C PRO A 31 -2.17 -13.62 14.82
N ASP A 32 -3.39 -14.18 14.83
CA ASP A 32 -4.47 -13.82 13.91
C ASP A 32 -4.73 -12.31 13.82
N ILE A 33 -4.62 -11.58 14.93
CA ILE A 33 -4.85 -10.13 14.97
C ILE A 33 -3.84 -9.40 14.07
N ILE A 34 -2.57 -9.83 14.07
CA ILE A 34 -1.51 -9.22 13.26
C ILE A 34 -1.71 -9.57 11.79
N VAL A 35 -2.02 -10.83 11.48
CA VAL A 35 -2.32 -11.30 10.12
C VAL A 35 -3.53 -10.58 9.54
N ARG A 36 -4.61 -10.43 10.32
CA ARG A 36 -5.82 -9.70 9.92
C ARG A 36 -5.53 -8.22 9.66
N ASN A 37 -4.70 -7.59 10.49
CA ASN A 37 -4.30 -6.21 10.24
C ASN A 37 -3.46 -6.08 8.95
N GLU A 38 -2.52 -6.98 8.68
CA GLU A 38 -1.74 -6.91 7.44
C GLU A 38 -2.59 -7.19 6.20
N LYS A 39 -3.55 -8.14 6.28
CA LYS A 39 -4.56 -8.36 5.22
C LYS A 39 -5.36 -7.08 4.94
N ARG A 40 -5.82 -6.38 5.98
CA ARG A 40 -6.51 -5.07 5.84
C ARG A 40 -5.61 -4.03 5.17
N MET A 41 -4.35 -3.93 5.58
CA MET A 41 -3.41 -2.97 5.01
C MET A 41 -3.04 -3.27 3.55
N LEU A 42 -2.94 -4.55 3.19
CA LEU A 42 -2.76 -4.98 1.80
C LEU A 42 -3.98 -4.61 0.96
N GLN A 43 -5.19 -4.85 1.47
CA GLN A 43 -6.43 -4.47 0.80
C GLN A 43 -6.48 -2.96 0.54
N GLU A 44 -6.18 -2.14 1.55
CA GLU A 44 -6.15 -0.67 1.38
C GLU A 44 -5.09 -0.23 0.36
N ALA A 45 -3.94 -0.89 0.31
CA ALA A 45 -2.92 -0.59 -0.69
C ALA A 45 -3.39 -0.92 -2.13
N VAL A 46 -4.12 -2.01 -2.29
CA VAL A 46 -4.72 -2.42 -3.57
C VAL A 46 -5.86 -1.48 -3.97
N ASP A 47 -6.73 -1.11 -3.04
CA ASP A 47 -7.82 -0.15 -3.27
C ASP A 47 -7.27 1.19 -3.77
N VAL A 48 -6.17 1.67 -3.17
CA VAL A 48 -5.49 2.92 -3.58
C VAL A 48 -4.82 2.77 -4.94
N LEU A 49 -4.26 1.60 -5.27
CA LEU A 49 -3.67 1.36 -6.59
C LEU A 49 -4.71 1.49 -7.71
N PHE A 50 -5.92 0.95 -7.50
CA PHE A 50 -6.97 0.96 -8.50
C PHE A 50 -7.85 2.22 -8.50
N ASP A 51 -8.16 2.78 -7.33
CA ASP A 51 -9.11 3.88 -7.15
C ASP A 51 -8.59 4.87 -6.09
N ASN A 52 -7.55 5.65 -6.42
CA ASN A 52 -6.91 6.61 -5.50
C ASN A 52 -7.75 7.89 -5.26
N GLY A 53 -9.02 7.74 -4.89
CA GLY A 53 -9.94 8.86 -4.68
C GLY A 53 -11.28 8.54 -4.00
N ARG A 54 -11.65 7.26 -3.83
CA ARG A 54 -13.03 6.91 -3.41
C ARG A 54 -13.24 6.79 -1.90
N ARG A 55 -12.18 6.69 -1.08
CA ARG A 55 -12.26 6.58 0.39
C ARG A 55 -11.50 7.69 1.12
N GLY A 56 -12.08 8.89 1.14
CA GLY A 56 -11.96 9.90 2.21
C GLY A 56 -10.61 10.59 2.49
N ARG A 57 -9.46 9.93 2.27
CA ARG A 57 -8.12 10.53 2.37
C ARG A 57 -7.27 10.07 1.21
N VAL A 58 -7.12 10.96 0.23
CA VAL A 58 -6.15 10.83 -0.85
C VAL A 58 -4.77 10.62 -0.22
N ILE A 59 -4.08 9.54 -0.60
CA ILE A 59 -2.71 9.33 -0.15
C ILE A 59 -1.84 10.37 -0.85
N THR A 60 -1.33 11.30 -0.07
CA THR A 60 -0.47 12.36 -0.57
C THR A 60 0.99 11.90 -0.61
N GLY A 61 1.68 12.17 -1.71
CA GLY A 61 3.14 12.05 -1.78
C GLY A 61 3.85 13.09 -0.90
N PRO A 62 5.20 13.09 -0.87
CA PRO A 62 6.02 13.97 -0.02
C PRO A 62 5.76 15.49 -0.21
N ASN A 63 5.07 15.90 -1.28
CA ASN A 63 4.68 17.30 -1.55
C ASN A 63 3.19 17.59 -1.37
N LYS A 64 2.42 16.80 -0.59
CA LYS A 64 0.96 16.97 -0.42
C LYS A 64 0.15 16.90 -1.73
N ARG A 65 0.75 16.42 -2.83
CA ARG A 65 0.09 16.28 -4.12
C ARG A 65 -0.69 14.96 -4.16
N PRO A 66 -1.93 14.94 -4.69
CA PRO A 66 -2.67 13.72 -4.98
C PRO A 66 -1.84 12.84 -5.92
N LEU A 67 -1.55 11.61 -5.49
CA LEU A 67 -0.98 10.60 -6.37
C LEU A 67 -2.07 10.21 -7.40
N LYS A 68 -1.77 10.31 -8.70
CA LYS A 68 -2.70 9.82 -9.73
C LYS A 68 -2.59 8.29 -9.87
N SER A 69 -3.74 7.62 -9.92
CA SER A 69 -3.88 6.22 -10.36
C SER A 69 -3.47 6.06 -11.82
#